data_AF-A0A3C1Y1C2-F1
#
_entry.id   AF-A0A3C1Y1C2-F1
#
_cell.length_a   1.000
_cell.length_b   1.000
_cell.length_c   1.000
_cell.angle_alpha   90.00
_cell.angle_beta   90.00
_cell.angle_gamma   90.00
#
_symmetry.space_group_name_H-M   'P 1'
#
loop_
_entity.id
_entity.type
_entity.pdbx_description
1 polymer ?
#
loop_
_entity_poly.entity_id
_entity_poly.type
_entity_poly.pdbx_seq_one_letter_code
_entity_poly.pdbx_strand_id
1 'polypeptide(L)' 'VDAAIAGAGVMYLFEDWLRPHFASGALEPVLEPWWPQFSGPFLYYSGRRLVPSPLKALIDFIKARPFP' A
#
# COMPACT_ATOMS: atom_id res chain seq x y z
N VAL A 1 -3.16 -13.07 8.75
CA VAL A 1 -2.28 -12.56 9.81
C VAL A 1 -2.29 -13.50 11.01
N ASP A 2 -3.47 -13.87 11.53
CA ASP A 2 -3.63 -14.75 12.70
C ASP A 2 -2.82 -16.05 12.66
N ALA A 3 -2.73 -16.72 11.51
CA ALA A 3 -1.92 -17.95 11.39
C ALA A 3 -0.42 -17.70 11.67
N ALA A 4 0.14 -16.58 11.20
CA ALA A 4 1.53 -16.21 11.48
C ALA A 4 1.73 -15.83 12.95
N ILE A 5 0.77 -15.09 13.55
CA ILE A 5 0.75 -14.78 14.99
C ILE A 5 0.70 -16.07 15.82
N ALA A 6 -0.04 -17.08 15.38
CA ALA A 6 -0.12 -18.39 16.01
C ALA A 6 1.11 -19.28 15.77
N GLY A 7 2.16 -18.79 15.09
CA GLY A 7 3.40 -19.52 14.86
C GLY A 7 3.36 -20.55 13.72
N ALA A 8 2.38 -20.47 12.83
CA ALA A 8 2.24 -21.43 11.72
C ALA A 8 3.30 -21.25 10.60
N GLY A 9 4.08 -20.17 10.63
CA GLY A 9 5.16 -19.91 9.68
C GLY A 9 5.31 -18.43 9.29
N VAL A 10 5.95 -18.20 8.15
CA VAL A 10 6.19 -16.86 7.59
C VAL A 10 5.03 -16.47 6.67
N MET A 11 4.69 -15.17 6.65
CA MET A 11 3.71 -14.61 5.72
C MET A 11 4.25 -13.35 5.04
N TYR A 12 3.61 -12.96 3.94
CA TYR A 12 3.91 -11.76 3.17
C TYR A 12 2.61 -11.01 2.84
N LEU A 13 2.53 -9.72 3.17
CA LEU A 13 1.38 -8.85 2.98
C LEU A 13 1.84 -7.37 2.91
N PHE A 14 0.95 -6.45 2.55
CA PHE A 14 1.19 -5.02 2.63
C PHE A 14 1.64 -4.60 4.04
N GLU A 15 2.70 -3.79 4.09
CA GLU A 15 3.36 -3.39 5.33
C GLU A 15 2.39 -2.70 6.31
N ASP A 16 1.49 -1.84 5.83
CA ASP A 16 0.55 -1.12 6.70
C ASP A 16 -0.42 -2.03 7.44
N TRP A 17 -0.72 -3.21 6.88
CA TRP A 17 -1.54 -4.22 7.55
C TRP A 17 -0.75 -4.97 8.64
N LEU A 18 0.58 -5.03 8.51
CA LEU A 18 1.48 -5.70 9.46
C LEU A 18 2.06 -4.75 10.50
N ARG A 19 2.13 -3.44 10.21
CA ARG A 19 2.71 -2.39 11.05
C ARG A 19 2.20 -2.41 12.50
N PRO A 20 0.89 -2.59 12.78
CA PRO A 20 0.41 -2.70 14.15
C PRO A 20 0.96 -3.92 14.90
N HIS A 21 1.17 -5.04 14.19
CA HIS A 21 1.66 -6.29 14.76
C HIS A 21 3.17 -6.28 14.96
N PHE A 22 3.92 -5.58 14.11
CA PHE A 22 5.32 -5.28 14.37
C PHE A 22 5.48 -4.36 15.59
N ALA A 23 4.68 -3.29 15.66
CA ALA A 23 4.73 -2.35 16.78
C ALA A 23 4.37 -3.00 18.13
N SER A 24 3.46 -3.98 18.14
CA SER A 24 3.11 -4.74 19.35
C SER A 24 4.08 -5.89 19.66
N GLY A 25 5.05 -6.20 18.79
CA GLY A 25 5.92 -7.37 18.91
C GLY A 25 5.22 -8.71 18.68
N ALA A 26 4.01 -8.71 18.11
CA ALA A 26 3.28 -9.94 17.78
C ALA A 26 3.82 -10.63 16.52
N LEU A 27 4.51 -9.87 15.67
CA LEU A 27 5.23 -10.37 14.50
C LEU A 27 6.62 -9.72 14.47
N GLU A 28 7.59 -10.44 13.90
CA GLU A 28 8.95 -9.95 13.67
C GLU A 28 9.18 -9.77 12.16
N PRO A 29 9.67 -8.61 11.70
CA PRO A 29 10.05 -8.42 10.31
C PRO A 29 11.30 -9.23 9.99
N VAL A 30 11.25 -10.00 8.89
CA VAL A 30 12.37 -10.84 8.45
C VAL A 30 12.72 -10.55 7.00
N LEU A 31 14.00 -10.62 6.67
CA LEU A 31 14.52 -10.40 5.30
C LEU A 31 14.17 -9.02 4.72
N GLU A 32 14.10 -7.97 5.54
CA GLU A 32 13.76 -6.60 5.10
C GLU A 32 14.52 -6.12 3.84
N PRO A 33 15.84 -6.40 3.65
CA PRO A 33 16.55 -6.01 2.43
C PRO A 33 16.01 -6.63 1.14
N TRP A 34 15.16 -7.65 1.23
CA TRP A 34 14.57 -8.39 0.12
C TRP A 34 13.10 -8.02 -0.12
N TRP A 35 12.53 -7.10 0.66
CA TRP A 35 11.14 -6.72 0.50
C TRP A 35 10.97 -5.93 -0.81
N PRO A 36 10.01 -6.31 -1.67
CA PRO A 36 9.80 -5.60 -2.91
C PRO A 36 9.24 -4.21 -2.61
N GLN A 37 9.76 -3.20 -3.31
CA GLN A 37 9.16 -1.87 -3.27
C GLN A 37 7.91 -1.85 -4.12
N PHE A 38 6.82 -1.36 -3.55
CA PHE A 38 5.57 -1.14 -4.25
C PHE A 38 5.46 0.33 -4.64
N SER A 39 5.36 0.62 -5.94
CA SER A 39 5.23 1.99 -6.46
C SER A 39 3.86 2.64 -6.19
N GLY A 40 2.98 1.92 -5.50
CA GLY A 40 1.64 2.37 -5.18
C GLY A 40 0.62 2.08 -6.29
N PRO A 41 -0.67 2.34 -6.00
CA PRO A 41 -1.73 2.20 -6.99
C PRO A 41 -1.65 3.29 -8.05
N PHE A 42 -2.04 2.95 -9.29
CA PHE A 42 -2.14 3.91 -10.39
C PHE A 42 -3.61 4.24 -10.67
N LEU A 43 -3.91 5.53 -10.84
CA LEU A 43 -5.22 5.97 -11.32
C LEU A 43 -5.26 5.91 -12.85
N TYR A 44 -6.04 4.99 -13.40
CA TYR A 44 -6.32 4.90 -14.82
C TYR A 44 -7.60 5.65 -15.20
N TYR A 45 -7.56 6.41 -16.30
CA TYR A 45 -8.74 6.99 -16.95
C TYR A 45 -8.51 7.15 -18.46
N SER A 46 -9.59 7.05 -19.24
CA SER A 46 -9.56 7.19 -20.69
C SER A 46 -9.44 8.66 -21.12
N GLY A 47 -8.65 8.95 -22.17
CA GLY A 47 -8.59 10.28 -22.79
C GLY A 47 -7.79 11.30 -21.97
N ARG A 48 -6.54 11.55 -22.36
CA ARG A 48 -5.63 12.47 -21.64
C ARG A 48 -5.63 13.90 -22.20
N ARG A 49 -6.15 14.10 -23.42
CA ARG A 49 -6.10 15.39 -24.12
C ARG A 49 -7.23 16.34 -23.72
N LEU A 50 -8.43 15.82 -23.50
CA LEU A 50 -9.62 16.58 -23.11
C LEU A 50 -10.23 15.93 -21.87
N VAL A 51 -9.69 16.26 -20.70
CA VAL A 51 -10.19 15.76 -19.41
C VAL A 51 -11.37 16.63 -18.98
N PRO A 52 -12.58 16.07 -18.76
CA PRO A 52 -13.71 16.83 -18.26
C PRO A 52 -13.41 17.50 -16.92
N SER A 53 -13.93 18.71 -16.69
CA SER A 53 -13.62 19.51 -15.49
C SER A 53 -13.83 18.75 -14.16
N PRO A 54 -14.90 17.94 -13.97
CA PRO A 54 -15.06 17.16 -12.74
C PRO A 54 -13.97 16.10 -12.53
N LEU A 55 -13.57 15.40 -13.61
CA LEU A 55 -12.52 14.40 -13.55
C LEU A 55 -11.16 15.05 -13.29
N LYS A 56 -10.90 16.22 -13.89
CA LYS A 56 -9.69 16.99 -13.62
C LYS A 56 -9.59 17.37 -12.13
N ALA A 57 -10.68 17.85 -11.55
CA ALA A 57 -10.73 18.20 -10.12
C ALA A 57 -10.44 16.98 -9.23
N LEU A 58 -10.98 15.81 -9.55
CA LEU A 58 -10.69 14.56 -8.83
C LEU A 58 -9.22 14.15 -8.97
N ILE A 59 -8.65 14.20 -10.18
CA ILE A 59 -7.24 13.88 -10.42
C ILE A 59 -6.34 14.81 -9.62
N ASP A 60 -6.62 16.11 -9.63
CA ASP A 60 -5.84 17.11 -8.90
C ASP A 60 -5.95 16.87 -7.38
N PHE A 61 -7.14 16.52 -6.88
CA PHE A 61 -7.35 16.14 -5.48
C PHE A 61 -6.52 14.92 -5.06
N ILE A 62 -6.51 13.86 -5.88
CA ILE A 62 -5.73 12.64 -5.61
C ILE A 62 -4.22 12.96 -5.66
N LYS A 63 -3.76 13.76 -6.63
CA LYS A 63 -2.34 14.14 -6.74
C LYS A 63 -1.86 15.01 -5.57
N ALA A 64 -2.72 15.84 -5.01
CA ALA A 64 -2.39 16.67 -3.84
C ALA A 64 -2.18 15.84 -2.57
N ARG A 65 -2.61 14.58 -2.56
CA ARG A 65 -2.42 13.62 -1.47
C ARG A 65 -1.81 12.34 -2.03
N PRO A 66 -0.50 12.34 -2.36
CA PRO A 66 0.18 11.11 -2.71
C PRO A 66 -0.10 10.07 -1.62
N PHE A 67 -0.33 8.82 -2.03
CA PHE A 67 -0.30 7.73 -1.06
C PHE A 67 1.04 7.82 -0.29
N PRO A 68 1.02 7.70 1.06
CA PRO A 68 2.25 7.68 1.85
C PRO A 68 3.18 6.56 1.41
#